data_AF-A0A151BJ46-F1
#
_entry.id   AF-A0A151BJ46-F1
#
_cell.length_a   1.000
_cell.length_b   1.000
_cell.length_c   1.000
_cell.angle_alpha   90.00
_cell.angle_beta   90.00
_cell.angle_gamma   90.00
#
_symmetry.space_group_name_H-M   'P 1'
#
loop_
_entity.id
_entity.type
_entity.pdbx_description
1 polymer ?
#
loop_
_entity_poly.entity_id
_entity_poly.type
_entity_poly.pdbx_seq_one_letter_code
_entity_poly.pdbx_strand_id
1 'polypeptide(L)'
;FRGLEYRCYLGSYGRREQTEILTKAREDWIRALDRTPKTFGVGGGSFNDYTWLVIYELGFRQCYVPPERHRPDVHCVTVSSYPYAHHANPYNRLVPGDLELYVVPTTINWRRKLPNVNQFYDLRPEGTLSLEVHKETIAQNIDKMVELEIPIKTIVVPTHNTQGYHDPKNRSRINLEGILKYIEEAAEERGLKVIPATFEDVHLAAHGGKWPWREEERLYHKWERSLKPGEGFDVTSIPAPNR
;
A
#
# COMPACT_ATOMS: atom_id res chain seq x y z
N PHE A 1 9.48 15.25 8.72
CA PHE A 1 10.10 15.55 7.41
C PHE A 1 10.50 17.02 7.38
N ARG A 2 11.61 17.42 6.73
CA ARG A 2 12.08 18.82 6.60
C ARG A 2 12.04 19.64 7.90
N GLY A 3 12.78 19.22 8.92
CA GLY A 3 12.87 20.00 10.17
C GLY A 3 11.56 20.14 10.97
N LEU A 4 10.61 19.21 10.80
CA LEU A 4 9.28 19.20 11.45
C LEU A 4 8.35 20.33 10.98
N GLU A 5 8.57 20.85 9.77
CA GLU A 5 7.63 21.73 9.06
C GLU A 5 6.25 21.06 8.92
N TYR A 6 6.24 19.77 8.56
CA TYR A 6 5.04 18.94 8.50
C TYR A 6 4.97 18.05 9.75
N ARG A 7 3.99 18.32 10.62
CA ARG A 7 3.85 17.72 11.97
C ARG A 7 2.91 16.51 12.04
N CYS A 8 1.97 16.40 11.11
CA CYS A 8 1.00 15.31 11.03
C CYS A 8 1.42 14.27 9.98
N TYR A 9 0.78 13.09 9.97
CA TYR A 9 0.87 12.17 8.84
C TYR A 9 0.11 12.68 7.62
N LEU A 10 0.44 12.13 6.45
CA LEU A 10 0.02 12.61 5.14
C LEU A 10 -1.50 12.79 5.01
N GLY A 11 -2.29 11.82 5.48
CA GLY A 11 -3.76 11.85 5.41
C GLY A 11 -4.43 12.99 6.19
N SER A 12 -3.72 13.69 7.06
CA SER A 12 -4.26 14.88 7.75
C SER A 12 -4.22 16.15 6.90
N TYR A 13 -3.47 16.15 5.79
CA TYR A 13 -3.30 17.33 4.96
C TYR A 13 -4.28 17.37 3.78
N GLY A 14 -4.57 18.58 3.30
CA GLY A 14 -5.31 18.77 2.06
C GLY A 14 -4.49 18.40 0.83
N ARG A 15 -5.16 18.35 -0.34
CA ARG A 15 -4.55 17.99 -1.62
C ARG A 15 -3.28 18.79 -1.93
N ARG A 16 -3.31 20.10 -1.74
CA ARG A 16 -2.19 21.01 -2.05
C ARG A 16 -0.96 20.66 -1.22
N GLU A 17 -1.11 20.58 0.10
CA GLU A 17 -0.01 20.22 1.00
C GLU A 17 0.50 18.79 0.75
N GLN A 18 -0.40 17.82 0.51
CA GLN A 18 0.04 16.46 0.14
C GLN A 18 0.90 16.46 -1.13
N THR A 19 0.48 17.21 -2.15
CA THR A 19 1.22 17.35 -3.42
C THR A 19 2.60 17.94 -3.17
N GLU A 20 2.68 19.01 -2.38
CA GLU A 20 3.94 19.65 -2.02
C GLU A 20 4.87 18.69 -1.25
N ILE A 21 4.37 18.05 -0.18
CA ILE A 21 5.13 17.11 0.66
C ILE A 21 5.69 15.98 -0.19
N LEU A 22 4.85 15.37 -1.02
CA LEU A 22 5.23 14.21 -1.83
C LEU A 22 6.15 14.58 -2.99
N THR A 23 6.00 15.78 -3.58
CA THR A 23 6.95 16.29 -4.58
C THR A 23 8.35 16.40 -3.98
N LYS A 24 8.49 17.05 -2.81
CA LYS A 24 9.79 17.16 -2.13
C LYS A 24 10.37 15.79 -1.77
N ALA A 25 9.54 14.88 -1.26
CA ALA A 25 9.98 13.52 -0.92
C ALA A 25 10.45 12.74 -2.16
N ARG A 26 9.76 12.88 -3.28
CA ARG A 26 10.12 12.28 -4.56
C ARG A 26 11.44 12.84 -5.11
N GLU A 27 11.62 14.16 -5.07
CA GLU A 27 12.88 14.80 -5.47
C GLU A 27 14.07 14.33 -4.61
N ASP A 28 13.87 14.20 -3.30
CA ASP A 28 14.89 13.69 -2.39
C ASP A 28 15.25 12.24 -2.72
N TRP A 29 14.26 11.40 -3.01
CA TRP A 29 14.45 10.01 -3.44
C TRP A 29 15.23 9.93 -4.76
N ILE A 30 14.82 10.68 -5.79
CA ILE A 30 15.49 10.69 -7.10
C ILE A 30 16.93 11.17 -6.96
N ARG A 31 17.17 12.26 -6.21
CA ARG A 31 18.52 12.77 -6.00
C ARG A 31 19.42 11.78 -5.27
N ALA A 32 18.87 11.00 -4.33
CA ALA A 32 19.64 10.05 -3.54
C ALA A 32 19.90 8.71 -4.25
N LEU A 33 18.95 8.24 -5.07
CA LEU A 33 18.95 6.89 -5.64
C LEU A 33 18.99 6.85 -7.17
N ASP A 34 18.94 8.00 -7.83
CA ASP A 34 18.91 8.16 -9.29
C ASP A 34 17.79 7.35 -9.97
N ARG A 35 16.65 7.23 -9.29
CA ARG A 35 15.51 6.41 -9.73
C ARG A 35 14.19 7.08 -9.38
N THR A 36 13.25 7.11 -10.32
CA THR A 36 11.87 7.53 -10.05
C THR A 36 11.16 6.49 -9.18
N PRO A 37 10.54 6.86 -8.04
CA PRO A 37 9.76 5.93 -7.25
C PRO A 37 8.42 5.62 -7.94
N LYS A 38 8.09 4.33 -8.07
CA LYS A 38 6.82 3.86 -8.67
C LYS A 38 5.82 3.35 -7.62
N THR A 39 6.31 2.90 -6.47
CA THR A 39 5.51 2.37 -5.37
C THR A 39 5.42 3.39 -4.25
N PHE A 40 4.21 3.70 -3.81
CA PHE A 40 3.96 4.55 -2.66
C PHE A 40 3.65 3.73 -1.40
N GLY A 41 4.33 4.06 -0.30
CA GLY A 41 4.06 3.49 1.02
C GLY A 41 3.76 4.59 2.02
N VAL A 42 2.58 4.55 2.63
CA VAL A 42 2.16 5.64 3.52
C VAL A 42 2.64 5.42 4.96
N GLY A 43 3.31 6.44 5.50
CA GLY A 43 3.66 6.46 6.92
C GLY A 43 2.42 6.42 7.80
N GLY A 44 2.45 5.60 8.85
CA GLY A 44 1.35 5.52 9.81
C GLY A 44 0.04 4.97 9.25
N GLY A 45 -0.02 4.50 8.00
CA GLY A 45 -1.28 4.06 7.40
C GLY A 45 -2.31 5.19 7.29
N SER A 46 -1.87 6.42 7.01
CA SER A 46 -2.70 7.62 7.06
C SER A 46 -2.91 8.22 5.67
N PHE A 47 -4.12 8.13 5.14
CA PHE A 47 -4.47 8.75 3.86
C PHE A 47 -5.92 9.22 3.86
N ASN A 48 -6.28 10.04 2.87
CA ASN A 48 -7.65 10.51 2.66
C ASN A 48 -8.00 10.43 1.17
N ASP A 49 -9.21 10.89 0.81
CA ASP A 49 -9.71 10.77 -0.57
C ASP A 49 -8.87 11.55 -1.59
N TYR A 50 -8.09 12.55 -1.16
CA TYR A 50 -7.16 13.25 -2.07
C TYR A 50 -5.93 12.42 -2.42
N THR A 51 -5.53 11.50 -1.54
CA THR A 51 -4.20 10.85 -1.62
C THR A 51 -4.02 10.06 -2.91
N TRP A 52 -5.06 9.36 -3.40
CA TRP A 52 -4.98 8.56 -4.62
C TRP A 52 -4.64 9.39 -5.85
N LEU A 53 -5.38 10.48 -6.07
CA LEU A 53 -5.09 11.37 -7.20
C LEU A 53 -3.72 12.02 -7.05
N VAL A 54 -3.34 12.47 -5.85
CA VAL A 54 -2.04 13.11 -5.64
C VAL A 54 -0.89 12.15 -5.98
N ILE A 55 -0.91 10.91 -5.49
CA ILE A 55 0.18 9.96 -5.78
C ILE A 55 0.15 9.52 -7.24
N TYR A 56 -1.03 9.32 -7.84
CA TYR A 56 -1.14 8.98 -9.24
C TYR A 56 -0.58 10.09 -10.14
N GLU A 57 -0.97 11.34 -9.87
CA GLU A 57 -0.47 12.55 -10.52
C GLU A 57 1.04 12.69 -10.36
N LEU A 58 1.63 12.24 -9.25
CA LEU A 58 3.09 12.29 -9.04
C LEU A 58 3.86 11.11 -9.67
N GLY A 59 3.18 10.28 -10.46
CA GLY A 59 3.79 9.19 -11.22
C GLY A 59 3.87 7.85 -10.48
N PHE A 60 3.27 7.73 -9.29
CA PHE A 60 3.14 6.43 -8.63
C PHE A 60 2.08 5.57 -9.34
N ARG A 61 2.26 4.25 -9.31
CA ARG A 61 1.39 3.28 -10.02
C ARG A 61 0.88 2.16 -9.13
N GLN A 62 1.51 1.99 -7.97
CA GLN A 62 1.02 1.06 -6.97
C GLN A 62 1.27 1.64 -5.59
N CYS A 63 0.46 1.21 -4.63
CA CYS A 63 0.65 1.58 -3.25
C CYS A 63 0.21 0.47 -2.31
N TYR A 64 0.67 0.54 -1.06
CA TYR A 64 0.16 -0.30 0.00
C TYR A 64 -0.30 0.54 1.18
N VAL A 65 -1.45 0.14 1.73
CA VAL A 65 -2.08 0.81 2.86
C VAL A 65 -2.75 -0.22 3.77
N PRO A 66 -2.79 -0.03 5.10
CA PRO A 66 -3.61 -0.87 5.95
C PRO A 66 -5.09 -0.56 5.68
N PRO A 67 -5.96 -1.57 5.54
CA PRO A 67 -7.36 -1.32 5.20
C PRO A 67 -8.16 -0.71 6.37
N GLU A 68 -7.68 -0.90 7.61
CA GLU A 68 -8.35 -0.44 8.82
C GLU A 68 -7.33 -0.06 9.92
N ARG A 69 -7.29 1.24 10.23
CA ARG A 69 -6.42 1.89 11.20
C ARG A 69 -7.06 3.21 11.65
N HIS A 70 -7.60 3.24 12.86
CA HIS A 70 -8.28 4.42 13.39
C HIS A 70 -7.58 4.93 14.64
N ARG A 71 -6.58 5.78 14.44
CA ARG A 71 -5.78 6.41 15.48
C ARG A 71 -5.67 7.93 15.27
N PRO A 72 -6.77 8.67 15.46
CA PRO A 72 -6.81 10.11 15.22
C PRO A 72 -5.88 10.89 16.17
N ASP A 73 -5.62 10.36 17.37
CA ASP A 73 -4.68 10.90 18.37
C ASP A 73 -3.28 11.17 17.81
N VAL A 74 -2.88 10.38 16.81
CA VAL A 74 -1.59 10.47 16.15
C VAL A 74 -1.74 10.58 14.64
N HIS A 75 -2.87 11.09 14.13
CA HIS A 75 -3.11 11.31 12.70
C HIS A 75 -2.99 10.05 11.82
N CYS A 76 -3.11 8.85 12.39
CA CYS A 76 -3.04 7.58 11.67
C CYS A 76 -4.45 7.10 11.36
N VAL A 77 -5.07 7.63 10.30
CA VAL A 77 -6.47 7.31 9.97
C VAL A 77 -6.57 6.74 8.56
N THR A 78 -7.09 5.52 8.50
CA THR A 78 -7.68 4.84 7.35
C THR A 78 -8.80 3.97 7.89
N VAL A 79 -10.03 4.12 7.42
CA VAL A 79 -11.15 3.29 7.90
C VAL A 79 -11.98 2.78 6.74
N SER A 80 -12.35 1.50 6.77
CA SER A 80 -13.24 0.90 5.78
C SER A 80 -12.72 0.94 4.34
N SER A 81 -11.40 0.93 4.14
CA SER A 81 -10.82 0.76 2.80
C SER A 81 -11.11 -0.65 2.28
N TYR A 82 -11.30 -0.81 0.98
CA TYR A 82 -11.49 -2.12 0.36
C TYR A 82 -10.29 -3.04 0.69
N PRO A 83 -10.51 -4.24 1.25
CA PRO A 83 -9.45 -5.03 1.90
C PRO A 83 -8.65 -5.95 0.97
N TYR A 84 -9.02 -6.01 -0.32
CA TYR A 84 -8.32 -6.85 -1.32
C TYR A 84 -7.62 -5.99 -2.35
N ALA A 85 -6.68 -6.57 -3.11
CA ALA A 85 -5.96 -5.84 -4.14
C ALA A 85 -6.91 -5.34 -5.24
N HIS A 86 -6.79 -4.07 -5.63
CA HIS A 86 -7.72 -3.42 -6.54
C HIS A 86 -7.11 -2.17 -7.21
N HIS A 87 -7.68 -1.75 -8.33
CA HIS A 87 -7.47 -0.41 -8.86
C HIS A 87 -8.21 0.62 -8.01
N ALA A 88 -7.53 1.71 -7.66
CA ALA A 88 -8.11 2.76 -6.85
C ALA A 88 -9.29 3.43 -7.55
N ASN A 89 -10.28 3.87 -6.77
CA ASN A 89 -11.23 4.88 -7.24
C ASN A 89 -10.63 6.28 -7.00
N PRO A 90 -10.63 7.18 -7.98
CA PRO A 90 -10.00 8.49 -7.85
C PRO A 90 -10.65 9.40 -6.80
N TYR A 91 -11.90 9.15 -6.42
CA TYR A 91 -12.68 10.04 -5.56
C TYR A 91 -13.26 9.37 -4.32
N ASN A 92 -13.20 8.04 -4.22
CA ASN A 92 -13.82 7.31 -3.12
C ASN A 92 -12.95 6.12 -2.70
N ARG A 93 -12.16 6.31 -1.64
CA ARG A 93 -11.27 5.26 -1.14
C ARG A 93 -11.96 4.00 -0.58
N LEU A 94 -13.28 4.00 -0.42
CA LEU A 94 -14.03 2.88 0.16
C LEU A 94 -14.34 1.79 -0.88
N VAL A 95 -14.23 2.11 -2.17
CA VAL A 95 -14.62 1.21 -3.26
C VAL A 95 -13.50 1.08 -4.29
N PRO A 96 -13.40 -0.07 -4.98
CA PRO A 96 -12.60 -0.20 -6.18
C PRO A 96 -13.01 0.79 -7.28
N GLY A 97 -12.08 1.11 -8.16
CA GLY A 97 -12.31 1.93 -9.35
C GLY A 97 -11.44 1.47 -10.52
N ASP A 98 -11.11 2.42 -11.38
CA ASP A 98 -10.44 2.23 -12.67
C ASP A 98 -9.19 3.12 -12.82
N LEU A 99 -8.77 3.80 -11.75
CA LEU A 99 -7.51 4.54 -11.77
C LEU A 99 -6.36 3.54 -11.91
N GLU A 100 -5.41 3.82 -12.81
CA GLU A 100 -4.19 3.04 -13.03
C GLU A 100 -3.17 3.25 -11.87
N LEU A 101 -3.68 3.04 -10.66
CA LEU A 101 -3.04 3.08 -9.37
C LEU A 101 -3.53 1.84 -8.61
N TYR A 102 -2.67 0.84 -8.49
CA TYR A 102 -3.05 -0.42 -7.87
C TYR A 102 -2.77 -0.42 -6.38
N VAL A 103 -3.83 -0.59 -5.60
CA VAL A 103 -3.79 -0.65 -4.14
C VAL A 103 -3.63 -2.10 -3.73
N VAL A 104 -2.59 -2.38 -2.94
CA VAL A 104 -2.35 -3.69 -2.33
C VAL A 104 -2.45 -3.55 -0.81
N PRO A 105 -3.60 -3.87 -0.20
CA PRO A 105 -3.80 -3.67 1.23
C PRO A 105 -2.84 -4.50 2.08
N THR A 106 -2.41 -3.93 3.21
CA THR A 106 -1.66 -4.68 4.23
C THR A 106 -2.55 -5.74 4.86
N THR A 107 -2.05 -6.97 5.02
CA THR A 107 -2.81 -8.04 5.66
C THR A 107 -2.96 -7.77 7.15
N ILE A 108 -4.20 -7.72 7.62
CA ILE A 108 -4.56 -7.50 9.02
C ILE A 108 -5.34 -8.70 9.59
N ASN A 109 -5.32 -8.83 10.90
CA ASN A 109 -6.15 -9.78 11.63
C ASN A 109 -7.52 -9.16 11.92
N TRP A 110 -8.56 -9.56 11.22
CA TRP A 110 -9.92 -9.00 11.37
C TRP A 110 -10.60 -9.37 12.70
N ARG A 111 -10.01 -10.29 13.47
CA ARG A 111 -10.54 -10.77 14.75
C ARG A 111 -9.83 -10.16 15.96
N ARG A 112 -8.68 -9.49 15.76
CA ARG A 112 -7.84 -9.00 16.87
C ARG A 112 -7.40 -7.56 16.69
N LYS A 113 -7.87 -6.70 17.58
CA LYS A 113 -7.40 -5.32 17.75
C LYS A 113 -6.32 -5.22 18.81
N LEU A 114 -5.48 -4.21 18.69
CA LEU A 114 -4.59 -3.80 19.76
C LEU A 114 -5.41 -3.37 20.99
N PRO A 115 -5.00 -3.74 22.21
CA PRO A 115 -5.63 -3.24 23.42
C PRO A 115 -5.61 -1.71 23.45
N ASN A 116 -6.75 -1.10 23.80
CA ASN A 116 -6.92 0.36 23.96
C ASN A 116 -6.65 1.20 22.70
N VAL A 117 -6.55 0.57 21.53
CA VAL A 117 -6.28 1.26 20.26
C VAL A 117 -7.22 0.72 19.20
N ASN A 118 -7.91 1.58 18.46
CA ASN A 118 -8.80 1.15 17.36
C ASN A 118 -7.98 0.81 16.09
N GLN A 119 -7.13 -0.20 16.20
CA GLN A 119 -6.24 -0.68 15.14
C GLN A 119 -6.17 -2.19 15.22
N PHE A 120 -6.27 -2.87 14.08
CA PHE A 120 -6.05 -4.31 14.00
C PHE A 120 -4.56 -4.66 14.01
N TYR A 121 -4.24 -5.85 14.51
CA TYR A 121 -2.91 -6.41 14.33
C TYR A 121 -2.65 -6.69 12.85
N ASP A 122 -1.40 -6.52 12.42
CA ASP A 122 -0.92 -6.91 11.09
C ASP A 122 0.10 -8.05 11.20
N LEU A 123 0.62 -8.51 10.07
CA LEU A 123 1.62 -9.59 10.03
C LEU A 123 3.05 -9.13 10.42
N ARG A 124 3.21 -7.98 11.07
CA ARG A 124 4.55 -7.46 11.38
C ARG A 124 5.32 -8.38 12.33
N PRO A 125 6.48 -8.94 11.92
CA PRO A 125 7.23 -9.90 12.73
C PRO A 125 7.93 -9.27 13.94
N GLU A 126 8.10 -7.96 13.93
CA GLU A 126 8.74 -7.16 14.98
C GLU A 126 7.85 -6.97 16.21
N GLY A 127 6.55 -7.21 16.04
CA GLY A 127 5.56 -7.05 17.08
C GLY A 127 5.76 -8.01 18.25
N THR A 128 4.92 -7.84 19.27
CA THR A 128 4.90 -8.71 20.46
C THR A 128 3.98 -9.92 20.31
N LEU A 129 3.43 -10.14 19.12
CA LEU A 129 2.51 -11.24 18.84
C LEU A 129 3.24 -12.58 18.82
N SER A 130 2.52 -13.62 19.23
CA SER A 130 2.97 -14.99 19.02
C SER A 130 2.75 -15.41 17.56
N LEU A 131 3.52 -16.41 17.12
CA LEU A 131 3.36 -16.99 15.80
C LEU A 131 1.94 -17.51 15.55
N GLU A 132 1.26 -18.04 16.57
CA GLU A 132 -0.13 -18.52 16.45
C GLU A 132 -1.12 -17.42 16.04
N VAL A 133 -0.92 -16.19 16.50
CA VAL A 133 -1.76 -15.06 16.04
C VAL A 133 -1.48 -14.73 14.59
N HIS A 134 -0.22 -14.80 14.15
CA HIS A 134 0.11 -14.64 12.73
C HIS A 134 -0.49 -15.74 11.86
N LYS A 135 -0.47 -16.99 12.32
CA LYS A 135 -1.14 -18.12 11.63
C LYS A 135 -2.63 -17.89 11.47
N GLU A 136 -3.31 -17.50 12.54
CA GLU A 136 -4.75 -17.12 12.50
C GLU A 136 -4.99 -15.97 11.50
N THR A 137 -4.07 -15.01 11.42
CA THR A 137 -4.15 -13.88 10.48
C THR A 137 -4.00 -14.32 9.03
N ILE A 138 -3.08 -15.25 8.75
CA ILE A 138 -2.86 -15.80 7.42
C ILE A 138 -4.06 -16.62 6.98
N ALA A 139 -4.47 -17.61 7.80
CA ALA A 139 -5.56 -18.53 7.49
C ALA A 139 -6.86 -17.77 7.18
N GLN A 140 -7.28 -16.84 8.06
CA GLN A 140 -8.53 -16.11 7.87
C GLN A 140 -8.55 -15.28 6.57
N ASN A 141 -7.41 -14.70 6.16
CA ASN A 141 -7.36 -13.90 4.94
C ASN A 141 -7.31 -14.79 3.69
N ILE A 142 -6.57 -15.90 3.70
CA ILE A 142 -6.55 -16.84 2.56
C ILE A 142 -7.94 -17.48 2.40
N ASP A 143 -8.55 -17.98 3.49
CA ASP A 143 -9.90 -18.55 3.48
C ASP A 143 -10.89 -17.58 2.84
N LYS A 144 -10.88 -16.31 3.28
CA LYS A 144 -11.82 -15.33 2.77
C LYS A 144 -11.57 -14.95 1.32
N MET A 145 -10.30 -14.83 0.90
CA MET A 145 -9.95 -14.56 -0.49
C MET A 145 -10.34 -15.72 -1.42
N VAL A 146 -10.27 -16.97 -0.96
CA VAL A 146 -10.74 -18.15 -1.70
C VAL A 146 -12.27 -18.16 -1.77
N GLU A 147 -12.95 -17.99 -0.63
CA GLU A 147 -14.41 -17.95 -0.54
C GLU A 147 -15.03 -16.88 -1.45
N LEU A 148 -14.43 -15.69 -1.51
CA LEU A 148 -14.90 -14.57 -2.33
C LEU A 148 -14.35 -14.60 -3.76
N GLU A 149 -13.62 -15.65 -4.15
CA GLU A 149 -13.03 -15.79 -5.48
C GLU A 149 -12.19 -14.56 -5.91
N ILE A 150 -11.47 -13.95 -4.96
CA ILE A 150 -10.66 -12.76 -5.23
C ILE A 150 -9.63 -13.07 -6.33
N PRO A 151 -9.60 -12.32 -7.44
CA PRO A 151 -8.77 -12.67 -8.60
C PRO A 151 -7.28 -12.57 -8.29
N ILE A 152 -6.88 -11.51 -7.60
CA ILE A 152 -5.50 -11.26 -7.17
C ILE A 152 -5.42 -11.40 -5.65
N LYS A 153 -4.95 -12.56 -5.19
CA LYS A 153 -4.84 -12.88 -3.76
C LYS A 153 -3.47 -12.46 -3.24
N THR A 154 -3.44 -11.66 -2.18
CA THR A 154 -2.20 -11.10 -1.64
C THR A 154 -2.11 -11.28 -0.14
N ILE A 155 -0.94 -11.73 0.34
CA ILE A 155 -0.56 -11.66 1.75
C ILE A 155 0.63 -10.70 1.85
N VAL A 156 0.47 -9.61 2.61
CA VAL A 156 1.48 -8.57 2.77
C VAL A 156 1.97 -8.56 4.20
N VAL A 157 3.27 -8.80 4.36
CA VAL A 157 3.98 -8.82 5.65
C VAL A 157 4.77 -7.51 5.80
N PRO A 158 4.27 -6.51 6.55
CA PRO A 158 4.99 -5.25 6.70
C PRO A 158 6.19 -5.40 7.63
N THR A 159 7.34 -4.87 7.24
CA THR A 159 8.59 -4.84 8.04
C THR A 159 9.24 -3.47 7.99
N HIS A 160 10.18 -3.22 8.90
CA HIS A 160 11.07 -2.07 8.88
C HIS A 160 12.52 -2.53 8.71
N ASN A 161 13.30 -1.71 8.03
CA ASN A 161 14.75 -1.87 7.89
C ASN A 161 15.54 -1.48 9.16
N THR A 162 14.85 -1.26 10.28
CA THR A 162 15.46 -0.95 11.59
C THR A 162 15.83 -2.22 12.38
N GLN A 163 15.54 -3.40 11.84
CA GLN A 163 15.74 -4.68 12.50
C GLN A 163 16.97 -5.41 11.96
N GLY A 164 17.65 -6.17 12.83
CA GLY A 164 18.80 -6.98 12.48
C GLY A 164 18.45 -8.30 11.80
N TYR A 165 17.75 -8.27 10.66
CA TYR A 165 17.35 -9.48 9.92
C TYR A 165 18.53 -10.34 9.41
N HIS A 166 19.74 -9.79 9.41
CA HIS A 166 20.97 -10.55 9.09
C HIS A 166 21.35 -11.55 10.19
N ASP A 167 20.96 -11.32 11.45
CA ASP A 167 21.28 -12.21 12.57
C ASP A 167 20.23 -13.33 12.69
N PRO A 168 20.61 -14.62 12.55
CA PRO A 168 19.69 -15.76 12.70
C PRO A 168 19.05 -15.85 14.09
N LYS A 169 19.65 -15.23 15.12
CA LYS A 169 19.10 -15.22 16.49
C LYS A 169 18.15 -14.06 16.75
N ASN A 170 18.02 -13.12 15.81
CA ASN A 170 17.12 -12.00 15.95
C ASN A 170 15.65 -12.48 15.98
N ARG A 171 14.90 -12.10 17.03
CA ARG A 171 13.50 -12.49 17.20
C ARG A 171 12.63 -12.13 15.98
N SER A 172 12.81 -10.93 15.43
CA SER A 172 12.04 -10.46 14.26
C SER A 172 12.33 -11.33 13.04
N ARG A 173 13.56 -11.81 12.86
CA ARG A 173 13.91 -12.75 11.79
C ARG A 173 13.26 -14.11 11.99
N ILE A 174 13.38 -14.70 13.18
CA ILE A 174 12.76 -15.99 13.52
C ILE A 174 11.24 -15.95 13.28
N ASN A 175 10.59 -14.86 13.71
CA ASN A 175 9.17 -14.65 13.47
C ASN A 175 8.85 -14.53 11.98
N LEU A 176 9.64 -13.77 11.22
CA LEU A 176 9.45 -13.62 9.78
C LEU A 176 9.56 -14.97 9.05
N GLU A 177 10.57 -15.78 9.36
CA GLU A 177 10.74 -17.11 8.77
C GLU A 177 9.56 -18.04 9.11
N GLY A 178 9.07 -18.00 10.36
CA GLY A 178 7.87 -18.75 10.76
C GLY A 178 6.59 -18.31 10.05
N ILE A 179 6.43 -16.99 9.84
CA ILE A 179 5.31 -16.41 9.08
C ILE A 179 5.37 -16.88 7.63
N LEU A 180 6.53 -16.75 6.97
CA LEU A 180 6.69 -17.11 5.56
C LEU A 180 6.43 -18.61 5.33
N LYS A 181 6.98 -19.47 6.19
CA LYS A 181 6.72 -20.92 6.14
C LYS A 181 5.23 -21.24 6.24
N TYR A 182 4.51 -20.59 7.17
CA TYR A 182 3.09 -20.86 7.31
C TYR A 182 2.24 -20.29 6.17
N ILE A 183 2.67 -19.21 5.51
CA ILE A 183 2.01 -18.71 4.29
C ILE A 183 2.05 -19.79 3.20
N GLU A 184 3.19 -20.47 3.03
CA GLU A 184 3.34 -21.57 2.07
C GLU A 184 2.46 -22.76 2.43
N GLU A 185 2.52 -23.24 3.67
CA GLU A 185 1.69 -24.36 4.15
C GLU A 185 0.18 -24.07 3.99
N ALA A 186 -0.28 -22.90 4.46
CA ALA A 186 -1.69 -22.54 4.41
C ALA A 186 -2.19 -22.34 2.96
N ALA A 187 -1.34 -21.85 2.06
CA ALA A 187 -1.67 -21.75 0.64
C ALA A 187 -1.79 -23.14 -0.01
N GLU A 188 -0.83 -24.03 0.24
CA GLU A 188 -0.81 -25.39 -0.31
C GLU A 188 -2.04 -26.20 0.11
N GLU A 189 -2.43 -26.12 1.39
CA GLU A 189 -3.66 -26.73 1.92
C GLU A 189 -4.93 -26.33 1.15
N ARG A 190 -4.92 -25.16 0.51
CA ARG A 190 -6.04 -24.58 -0.24
C ARG A 190 -5.84 -24.69 -1.75
N GLY A 191 -4.87 -25.48 -2.20
CA GLY A 191 -4.55 -25.67 -3.61
C GLY A 191 -3.98 -24.42 -4.29
N LEU A 192 -3.43 -23.48 -3.50
CA LEU A 192 -2.81 -22.26 -4.00
C LEU A 192 -1.28 -22.42 -4.04
N LYS A 193 -0.64 -21.67 -4.93
CA LYS A 193 0.81 -21.55 -4.99
C LYS A 193 1.24 -20.15 -4.57
N VAL A 194 2.18 -20.08 -3.64
CA VAL A 194 2.80 -18.81 -3.24
C VAL A 194 3.81 -18.37 -4.29
N ILE A 195 3.75 -17.10 -4.66
CA ILE A 195 4.71 -16.45 -5.55
C ILE A 195 5.25 -15.22 -4.81
N PRO A 196 6.55 -15.16 -4.49
CA PRO A 196 7.17 -13.92 -4.04
C PRO A 196 7.01 -12.84 -5.10
N ALA A 197 6.48 -11.69 -4.72
CA ALA A 197 6.10 -10.63 -5.65
C ALA A 197 6.40 -9.25 -5.05
N THR A 198 6.86 -8.33 -5.89
CA THR A 198 6.82 -6.90 -5.60
C THR A 198 5.40 -6.37 -5.82
N PHE A 199 5.10 -5.17 -5.32
CA PHE A 199 3.82 -4.52 -5.62
C PHE A 199 3.62 -4.26 -7.13
N GLU A 200 4.71 -4.07 -7.88
CA GLU A 200 4.68 -3.93 -9.34
C GLU A 200 4.31 -5.27 -10.02
N ASP A 201 4.81 -6.40 -9.51
CA ASP A 201 4.43 -7.74 -10.00
C ASP A 201 2.95 -8.05 -9.75
N VAL A 202 2.44 -7.65 -8.58
CA VAL A 202 1.02 -7.82 -8.23
C VAL A 202 0.13 -6.97 -9.16
N HIS A 203 0.52 -5.72 -9.43
CA HIS A 203 -0.19 -4.86 -10.38
C HIS A 203 -0.14 -5.46 -11.80
N LEU A 204 1.03 -5.93 -12.23
CA LEU A 204 1.18 -6.61 -13.52
C LEU A 204 0.30 -7.87 -13.64
N ALA A 205 0.16 -8.64 -12.56
CA ALA A 205 -0.74 -9.80 -12.53
C ALA A 205 -2.21 -9.40 -12.73
N ALA A 206 -2.63 -8.23 -12.25
CA ALA A 206 -3.97 -7.70 -12.49
C ALA A 206 -4.23 -7.42 -13.98
N HIS A 207 -3.18 -7.15 -14.75
CA HIS A 207 -3.21 -7.00 -16.21
C HIS A 207 -2.89 -8.30 -16.98
N GLY A 208 -2.97 -9.47 -16.32
CA GLY A 208 -2.70 -10.75 -16.96
C GLY A 208 -1.25 -10.92 -17.42
N GLY A 209 -0.29 -10.26 -16.76
CA GLY A 209 1.14 -10.38 -17.07
C GLY A 209 1.63 -9.44 -18.18
N LYS A 210 0.78 -8.54 -18.69
CA LYS A 210 1.14 -7.56 -19.71
C LYS A 210 0.68 -6.18 -19.31
N TRP A 211 1.61 -5.31 -18.98
CA TRP A 211 1.29 -3.91 -18.68
C TRP A 211 0.65 -3.21 -19.89
N PRO A 212 -0.26 -2.25 -19.64
CA PRO A 212 -0.79 -1.33 -20.65
C PRO A 212 0.25 -0.26 -21.06
N TRP A 213 1.52 -0.67 -21.26
CA TRP A 213 2.68 0.22 -21.38
C TRP A 213 2.49 1.35 -22.39
N ARG A 214 1.87 1.12 -23.55
CA ARG A 214 1.74 2.17 -24.58
C ARG A 214 0.91 3.38 -24.11
N GLU A 215 -0.11 3.14 -23.31
CA GLU A 215 -1.00 4.18 -22.82
C GLU A 215 -0.43 4.85 -21.56
N GLU A 216 0.15 4.04 -20.69
CA GLU A 216 0.78 4.51 -19.45
C GLU A 216 2.10 5.26 -19.70
N GLU A 217 2.95 4.80 -20.62
CA GLU A 217 4.20 5.45 -21.04
C GLU A 217 3.92 6.79 -21.72
N ARG A 218 2.82 6.88 -22.50
CA ARG A 218 2.33 8.16 -23.03
C ARG A 218 1.94 9.12 -21.91
N LEU A 219 1.24 8.64 -20.88
CA LEU A 219 0.85 9.45 -19.71
C LEU A 219 2.07 9.84 -18.85
N TYR A 220 3.02 8.92 -18.66
CA TYR A 220 4.27 9.14 -17.94
C TYR A 220 5.15 10.17 -18.64
N HIS A 221 5.40 10.04 -19.94
CA HIS A 221 6.17 11.02 -20.70
C HIS A 221 5.44 12.35 -20.85
N LYS A 222 4.11 12.35 -20.96
CA LYS A 222 3.32 13.59 -20.89
C LYS A 222 3.53 14.28 -19.55
N TRP A 223 3.54 13.51 -18.46
CA TRP A 223 3.75 14.03 -17.11
C TRP A 223 5.18 14.53 -16.87
N GLU A 224 6.19 13.75 -17.26
CA GLU A 224 7.61 14.11 -17.24
C GLU A 224 7.88 15.41 -18.02
N ARG A 225 7.23 15.57 -19.18
CA ARG A 225 7.29 16.80 -20.00
C ARG A 225 6.47 17.96 -19.45
N SER A 226 5.49 17.69 -18.58
CA SER A 226 4.67 18.69 -17.92
C SER A 226 5.34 19.31 -16.68
N LEU A 227 6.53 18.84 -16.29
CA LEU A 227 7.38 19.47 -15.28
C LEU A 227 7.92 20.82 -15.80
N LYS A 228 7.06 21.83 -15.80
CA LYS A 228 7.48 23.22 -15.58
C LYS A 228 7.25 23.54 -14.10
N PRO A 229 8.14 24.29 -13.43
CA PRO A 229 7.91 24.69 -12.05
C PRO A 229 6.57 25.44 -11.92
N GLY A 230 5.60 24.87 -11.21
CA GLY A 230 4.40 25.59 -10.75
C GLY A 230 3.04 25.21 -11.35
N GLU A 231 2.94 24.34 -12.36
CA GLU A 231 1.65 23.93 -12.92
C GLU A 231 1.49 22.41 -12.86
N GLY A 232 0.81 21.92 -11.82
CA GLY A 232 0.36 20.54 -11.75
C GLY A 232 -0.67 20.24 -12.83
N PHE A 233 -0.74 18.98 -13.27
CA PHE A 233 -1.74 18.51 -14.22
C PHE A 233 -3.15 18.62 -13.60
N ASP A 234 -4.00 19.51 -14.13
CA ASP A 234 -5.36 19.72 -13.63
C ASP A 234 -6.32 18.61 -14.09
N VAL A 235 -6.40 17.53 -13.30
CA VAL A 235 -7.34 16.42 -13.56
C VAL A 235 -8.82 16.81 -13.42
N THR A 236 -9.15 17.98 -12.86
CA THR A 236 -10.55 18.45 -12.83
C THR A 236 -11.07 18.84 -14.22
N SER A 237 -10.15 19.00 -15.18
CA SER A 237 -10.47 19.15 -16.60
C SER A 237 -10.83 17.83 -17.30
N ILE A 238 -10.66 16.67 -16.64
CA ILE A 238 -11.03 15.38 -17.21
C ILE A 238 -12.50 15.12 -16.87
N PRO A 239 -13.37 14.97 -17.88
CA PRO A 239 -14.78 14.67 -17.63
C PRO A 239 -14.90 13.36 -16.84
N ALA A 240 -15.71 13.38 -15.78
CA ALA A 240 -16.01 12.18 -15.00
C ALA A 240 -16.51 11.07 -15.97
N PRO A 241 -16.02 9.83 -15.83
CA PRO A 241 -16.52 8.73 -16.66
C PRO A 241 -18.03 8.62 -16.47
N ASN A 242 -18.74 8.58 -17.59
CA ASN A 242 -20.20 8.45 -17.59
C ASN A 242 -20.58 7.15 -16.87
N ARG A 243 -21.38 7.34 -15.80
CA ARG A 243 -22.11 6.39 -14.94
C ARG A 243 -22.10 4.90 -15.32
#